data_AF-A0A382LZL5-F1
#
_entry.id   AF-A0A382LZL5-F1
#
_cell.length_a   1.000
_cell.length_b   1.000
_cell.length_c   1.000
_cell.angle_alpha   90.00
_cell.angle_beta   90.00
_cell.angle_gamma   90.00
#
_symmetry.space_group_name_H-M   'P 1'
#
loop_
_entity.id
_entity.type
_entity.pdbx_description
1 polymer ?
#
loop_
_entity_poly.entity_id
_entity_poly.type
_entity_poly.pdbx_seq_one_letter_code
_entity_poly.pdbx_strand_id
1 'polypeptide(L)' 'MAKSMGFVKKGTIEKKTSTSGSHTMVKTSSMNKNKRANYKRYRGQGR' A
#
# COMPACT_ATOMS: atom_id res chain seq x y z
N MET A 1 -2.56 10.39 38.68
CA MET A 1 -1.31 10.61 37.90
C MET A 1 -1.52 9.97 36.52
N ALA A 2 -1.86 10.77 35.50
CA ALA A 2 -2.19 10.24 34.17
C ALA A 2 -0.91 9.85 33.43
N LYS A 3 -0.81 8.58 33.02
CA LYS A 3 0.32 8.02 32.29
C LYS A 3 0.21 8.49 30.84
N SER A 4 1.11 9.37 30.38
CA SER A 4 1.14 9.76 28.97
C SER A 4 1.52 8.53 28.14
N MET A 5 0.62 8.09 27.27
CA MET A 5 0.90 7.01 26.34
C MET A 5 1.90 7.55 25.32
N GLY A 6 3.17 7.15 25.43
CA GLY A 6 4.23 7.57 24.51
C GLY A 6 3.91 7.21 23.07
N PHE A 7 4.30 8.08 22.14
CA PHE A 7 4.15 7.85 20.70
C PHE A 7 5.04 6.66 20.29
N VAL A 8 4.45 5.48 20.15
CA VAL A 8 5.15 4.32 19.61
C VAL A 8 5.40 4.60 18.14
N LYS A 9 6.66 4.89 17.76
CA LYS A 9 7.07 4.98 16.35
C LYS A 9 6.86 3.61 15.73
N LYS A 10 5.67 3.42 15.16
CA LYS A 10 5.31 2.24 14.37
C LYS A 10 6.41 2.11 13.32
N GLY A 11 7.24 1.07 13.43
CA GLY A 11 8.32 0.79 12.47
C GLY A 11 7.76 1.02 11.07
N THR A 12 8.46 1.82 10.27
CA THR A 12 7.95 2.48 9.06
C THR A 12 7.02 1.55 8.28
N ILE A 13 5.71 1.65 8.51
CA ILE A 13 4.75 0.89 7.74
C ILE A 13 4.83 1.52 6.37
N GLU A 14 5.47 0.81 5.46
CA GLU A 14 5.59 1.27 4.08
C GLU A 14 4.20 1.59 3.55
N LYS A 15 4.06 2.77 2.97
CA LYS A 15 2.77 3.18 2.44
C LYS A 15 2.49 2.40 1.16
N LYS A 16 1.27 1.89 1.04
CA LYS A 16 0.80 1.31 -0.21
C LYS A 16 0.75 2.37 -1.31
N THR A 17 1.29 2.06 -2.49
CA THR A 17 1.36 2.98 -3.64
C THR A 17 0.69 2.37 -4.87
N SER A 18 0.28 3.19 -5.83
CA SER A 18 -0.31 2.71 -7.09
C SER A 18 0.70 2.06 -8.04
N THR A 19 1.99 2.15 -7.73
CA THR A 19 3.12 1.66 -8.53
C THR A 19 3.90 0.54 -7.86
N SER A 20 3.46 0.07 -6.68
CA SER A 20 4.22 -0.92 -5.93
C SER A 20 4.43 -2.20 -6.72
N GLY A 21 5.65 -2.73 -6.64
CA GLY A 21 6.04 -4.01 -7.22
C GLY A 21 5.44 -5.21 -6.51
N SER A 22 4.72 -5.07 -5.39
CA SER A 22 4.05 -6.22 -4.76
C SER A 22 2.54 -6.03 -4.71
N HIS A 23 1.77 -7.06 -5.10
CA HIS A 23 0.30 -7.00 -5.07
C HIS A 23 -0.25 -6.61 -3.68
N THR A 24 0.41 -7.04 -2.60
CA THR A 24 -0.02 -6.73 -1.22
C THR A 24 0.14 -5.24 -0.89
N MET A 25 1.03 -4.55 -1.61
CA MET A 25 1.40 -3.16 -1.42
C MET A 25 0.85 -2.22 -2.51
N VAL A 26 0.18 -2.77 -3.52
CA VAL A 26 -0.52 -1.98 -4.54
C VAL A 26 -1.79 -1.36 -3.97
N LYS A 27 -1.93 -0.03 -4.12
CA LYS A 27 -3.13 0.73 -3.78
C LYS A 27 -3.98 0.95 -5.04
N THR A 28 -5.03 0.16 -5.19
CA THR A 28 -5.95 0.22 -6.34
C THR A 28 -6.86 1.44 -6.34
N SER A 29 -7.10 2.07 -5.18
CA SER A 29 -7.92 3.28 -5.06
C SER A 29 -7.24 4.53 -5.60
N SER A 30 -5.91 4.60 -5.56
CA SER A 30 -5.12 5.71 -6.14
C SER A 30 -4.59 5.38 -7.54
N MET A 31 -5.04 4.28 -8.14
CA MET A 31 -4.61 3.85 -9.47
C MET A 31 -5.52 4.46 -10.53
N ASN A 32 -4.95 4.87 -11.67
CA ASN A 32 -5.72 5.32 -12.83
C ASN A 32 -6.71 4.22 -13.28
N LYS A 33 -7.94 4.60 -13.65
CA LYS A 33 -9.04 3.72 -14.07
C LYS A 33 -8.61 2.69 -15.12
N ASN A 34 -7.91 3.11 -16.18
CA ASN A 34 -7.48 2.22 -17.26
C ASN A 34 -6.45 1.18 -16.78
N LYS A 35 -5.57 1.59 -15.86
CA LYS A 35 -4.59 0.68 -15.23
C LYS A 35 -5.30 -0.27 -14.26
N ARG A 36 -6.29 0.21 -13.49
CA ARG A 36 -7.07 -0.61 -12.57
C ARG A 36 -7.88 -1.69 -13.29
N ALA A 37 -8.49 -1.35 -14.43
CA ALA A 37 -9.23 -2.32 -15.25
C ALA A 37 -8.31 -3.41 -15.84
N ASN A 38 -7.10 -3.02 -16.23
CA ASN A 38 -6.09 -3.95 -16.76
C ASN A 38 -5.30 -4.70 -15.69
N TYR A 39 -5.40 -4.28 -14.42
CA TYR A 39 -4.69 -4.89 -13.31
C TYR A 39 -5.16 -6.32 -13.08
N LYS A 40 -4.21 -7.25 -13.17
CA LYS A 40 -4.41 -8.67 -12.88
C LYS A 40 -3.21 -9.19 -12.14
N ARG A 41 -3.44 -9.85 -11.00
CA ARG A 41 -2.39 -10.41 -10.13
C ARG A 41 -1.40 -11.31 -10.89
N TYR A 42 -1.89 -12.08 -11.87
CA TYR A 42 -1.08 -13.02 -12.65
C TYR A 42 -0.28 -12.36 -13.78
N ARG A 43 -0.53 -11.08 -14.11
CA ARG A 43 0.16 -10.37 -15.21
C ARG A 43 1.51 -9.77 -14.81
N GLY A 44 2.03 -10.07 -13.61
CA GLY A 44 3.27 -9.50 -13.11
C GLY A 44 3.19 -8.03 -12.67
N GLN A 45 2.00 -7.43 -12.72
CA GLN A 45 1.73 -6.15 -12.07
C GLN A 45 1.62 -6.42 -10.57
N GLY A 46 2.73 -6.26 -9.84
CA GLY A 46 2.85 -6.67 -8.45
C GLY A 46 3.74 -7.91 -8.20
N ARG A 47 4.74 -8.17 -9.07
CA ARG A 47 5.92 -9.02 -8.80
C ARG A 47 7.14 -8.19 -8.41
#